data_AF-A0A2S0XS38-F1
#
_entry.id   AF-A0A2S0XS38-F1
#
_cell.length_a   1.000
_cell.length_b   1.000
_cell.length_c   1.000
_cell.angle_alpha   90.00
_cell.angle_beta   90.00
_cell.angle_gamma   90.00
#
_symmetry.space_group_name_H-M   'P 1'
#
loop_
_entity.id
_entity.type
_entity.pdbx_description
1 polymer ?
#
loop_
_entity_poly.entity_id
_entity_poly.type
_entity_poly.pdbx_seq_one_letter_code
_entity_poly.pdbx_strand_id
1 'polypeptide(L)'
;MFDPQYKGQTSYIVSDFMTIVMQYLGHDGDFVSYVDKADVAQKATNEARDFLIKNKDMVRKYYDAGSEVQQMFINEDIYLAHSWSGPAAKLIMDGHPIQLSVPKEGTFGFCYTLNVVNNAPNAENAYKLLDAVLASPEVGAAMTRQSGYSSTINGVGDLLNDREKLAATLPQEELERVVFFSSVNRDMKNEMIDRATAEVKAA
;
A
#
# COMPACT_ATOMS: atom_id res chain seq x y z
N MET A 1 12.59 7.16 -4.35
CA MET A 1 13.09 5.95 -3.66
C MET A 1 14.59 5.72 -3.88
N PHE A 2 15.13 5.92 -5.09
CA PHE A 2 16.55 5.62 -5.39
C PHE A 2 17.43 6.87 -5.60
N ASP A 3 17.02 8.00 -5.03
CA ASP A 3 17.81 9.23 -5.10
C ASP A 3 18.95 9.16 -4.07
N PRO A 4 20.24 9.35 -4.46
CA PRO A 4 21.39 9.28 -3.56
C PRO A 4 21.29 10.16 -2.31
N GLN A 5 20.50 11.23 -2.34
CA GLN A 5 20.31 12.09 -1.17
C GLN A 5 19.67 11.36 0.03
N TYR A 6 18.90 10.30 -0.23
CA TYR A 6 18.20 9.52 0.80
C TYR A 6 18.87 8.16 1.06
N LYS A 7 20.16 8.02 0.73
CA LYS A 7 20.88 6.74 0.91
C LYS A 7 20.85 6.29 2.38
N GLY A 8 20.39 5.07 2.61
CA GLY A 8 20.25 4.49 3.95
C GLY A 8 19.09 5.06 4.76
N GLN A 9 18.24 5.90 4.14
CA GLN A 9 17.12 6.61 4.77
C GLN A 9 15.79 6.33 4.06
N THR A 10 15.72 5.23 3.29
CA THR A 10 14.49 4.78 2.67
C THR A 10 13.93 3.51 3.32
N SER A 11 12.61 3.33 3.23
CA SER A 11 11.98 2.09 3.70
C SER A 11 10.81 1.69 2.82
N TYR A 12 10.55 0.39 2.71
CA TYR A 12 9.44 -0.14 1.92
C TYR A 12 9.10 -1.58 2.31
N ILE A 13 7.86 -1.99 2.02
CA ILE A 13 7.46 -3.39 1.97
C ILE A 13 7.91 -3.95 0.63
N VAL A 14 8.74 -5.00 0.65
CA VAL A 14 9.36 -5.53 -0.57
C VAL A 14 8.33 -6.06 -1.57
N SER A 15 7.35 -6.83 -1.11
CA SER A 15 6.33 -7.45 -1.98
C SER A 15 5.53 -6.40 -2.76
N ASP A 16 5.05 -5.39 -2.05
CA ASP A 16 4.22 -4.32 -2.63
C ASP A 16 5.06 -3.46 -3.56
N PHE A 17 6.24 -3.05 -3.09
CA PHE A 17 7.11 -2.15 -3.84
C PHE A 17 7.70 -2.80 -5.10
N MET A 18 7.86 -4.13 -5.12
CA MET A 18 8.28 -4.88 -6.31
C MET A 18 7.41 -4.57 -7.52
N THR A 19 6.08 -4.53 -7.36
CA THR A 19 5.14 -4.24 -8.46
C THR A 19 5.30 -2.83 -9.02
N ILE A 20 5.62 -1.86 -8.16
CA ILE A 20 5.90 -0.47 -8.57
C ILE A 20 7.27 -0.37 -9.24
N VAL A 21 8.26 -1.13 -8.78
CA VAL A 21 9.57 -1.23 -9.43
C VAL A 21 9.47 -1.85 -10.82
N MET A 22 8.60 -2.85 -10.99
CA MET A 22 8.29 -3.39 -12.32
C MET A 22 7.76 -2.28 -13.25
N GLN A 23 6.78 -1.48 -12.79
CA GLN A 23 6.28 -0.33 -13.57
C GLN A 23 7.38 0.68 -13.89
N TYR A 24 8.26 0.98 -12.93
CA TYR A 24 9.43 1.85 -13.12
C TYR A 24 10.41 1.34 -14.17
N LEU A 25 10.58 0.02 -14.28
CA LEU A 25 11.41 -0.61 -15.30
C LEU A 25 10.70 -0.76 -16.65
N GLY A 26 9.46 -0.29 -16.78
CA GLY A 26 8.65 -0.39 -18.00
C GLY A 26 7.93 -1.73 -18.17
N HIS A 27 7.88 -2.53 -17.11
CA HIS A 27 7.15 -3.80 -17.07
C HIS A 27 5.74 -3.62 -16.49
N ASP A 28 4.88 -4.58 -16.79
CA ASP A 28 3.55 -4.64 -16.18
C ASP A 28 3.65 -5.20 -14.74
N GLY A 29 3.44 -4.34 -13.74
CA GLY A 29 3.42 -4.71 -12.32
C GLY A 29 2.11 -5.36 -11.85
N ASP A 30 1.04 -5.31 -12.66
CA ASP A 30 -0.24 -5.96 -12.34
C ASP A 30 -0.40 -7.34 -12.98
N PHE A 31 0.54 -7.74 -13.83
CA PHE A 31 0.60 -9.04 -14.50
C PHE A 31 -0.52 -9.31 -15.51
N VAL A 32 -1.36 -8.33 -15.84
CA VAL A 32 -2.50 -8.47 -16.76
C VAL A 32 -2.03 -8.85 -18.17
N SER A 33 -0.91 -8.32 -18.63
CA SER A 33 -0.36 -8.53 -19.97
C SER A 33 0.34 -9.89 -20.17
N TYR A 34 0.55 -10.65 -19.08
CA TYR A 34 1.29 -11.91 -19.09
C TYR A 34 0.42 -13.17 -19.21
N VAL A 35 -0.82 -13.06 -19.71
CA VAL A 35 -1.64 -14.24 -20.04
C VAL A 35 -0.86 -15.16 -20.98
N ASP A 36 -0.68 -16.41 -20.55
CA ASP A 36 0.11 -17.46 -21.23
C ASP A 36 1.59 -17.10 -21.51
N LYS A 37 2.15 -16.16 -20.75
CA LYS A 37 3.53 -15.65 -20.93
C LYS A 37 4.32 -15.65 -19.62
N ALA A 38 4.31 -16.79 -18.92
CA ALA A 38 4.93 -16.92 -17.60
C ALA A 38 6.45 -16.68 -17.62
N ASP A 39 7.13 -17.02 -18.73
CA ASP A 39 8.56 -16.77 -18.93
C ASP A 39 8.86 -15.27 -19.01
N VAL A 40 8.00 -14.50 -19.69
CA VAL A 40 8.11 -13.03 -19.77
C VAL A 40 7.86 -12.40 -18.40
N ALA A 41 6.82 -12.84 -17.68
CA ALA A 41 6.52 -12.38 -16.33
C ALA A 41 7.69 -12.66 -15.37
N GLN A 42 8.27 -13.85 -15.44
CA GLN A 42 9.40 -14.24 -14.61
C GLN A 42 10.63 -13.38 -14.90
N LYS A 43 10.92 -13.12 -16.18
CA LYS A 43 12.03 -12.24 -16.57
C LYS A 43 11.84 -10.83 -16.01
N ALA A 44 10.65 -10.24 -16.20
CA ALA A 44 10.32 -8.91 -15.66
C ALA A 44 10.44 -8.86 -14.12
N THR A 45 9.97 -9.91 -13.43
CA THR A 45 10.07 -10.02 -11.96
C THR A 45 11.53 -10.13 -11.51
N ASN A 46 12.36 -10.92 -12.22
CA ASN A 46 13.78 -11.06 -11.91
C ASN A 46 14.53 -9.74 -12.11
N GLU A 47 14.21 -8.97 -13.16
CA GLU A 47 14.82 -7.66 -13.40
C GLU A 47 14.49 -6.66 -12.27
N ALA A 48 13.24 -6.66 -11.79
CA ALA A 48 12.84 -5.84 -10.64
C ALA A 48 13.54 -6.28 -9.34
N ARG A 49 13.61 -7.59 -9.09
CA ARG A 49 14.36 -8.16 -7.96
C ARG A 49 15.83 -7.75 -7.99
N ASP A 50 16.51 -7.97 -9.12
CA ASP A 50 17.94 -7.67 -9.28
C ASP A 50 18.20 -6.18 -9.12
N PHE A 51 17.28 -5.34 -9.59
CA PHE A 51 17.33 -3.89 -9.38
C PHE A 51 17.24 -3.54 -7.88
N LEU A 52 16.31 -4.15 -7.13
CA LEU A 52 16.20 -3.92 -5.69
C LEU A 52 17.44 -4.41 -4.92
N ILE A 53 17.97 -5.59 -5.26
CA ILE A 53 19.20 -6.13 -4.66
C ILE A 53 20.38 -5.18 -4.90
N LYS A 54 20.53 -4.68 -6.13
CA LYS A 54 21.59 -3.75 -6.50
C LYS A 54 21.54 -2.44 -5.72
N ASN A 55 20.35 -1.97 -5.35
CA ASN A 55 20.14 -0.71 -4.64
C ASN A 55 19.82 -0.91 -3.15
N LYS A 56 20.14 -2.09 -2.57
CA LYS A 56 19.80 -2.40 -1.18
C LYS A 56 20.46 -1.48 -0.16
N ASP A 57 21.57 -0.85 -0.52
CA ASP A 57 22.29 0.13 0.30
C ASP A 57 21.52 1.45 0.49
N MET A 58 20.46 1.67 -0.30
CA MET A 58 19.53 2.79 -0.12
C MET A 58 18.58 2.57 1.06
N VAL A 59 18.43 1.34 1.53
CA VAL A 59 17.31 0.96 2.40
C VAL A 59 17.78 0.89 3.85
N ARG A 60 17.09 1.63 4.71
CA ARG A 60 17.24 1.56 6.16
C ARG A 60 16.73 0.23 6.70
N LYS A 61 15.51 -0.13 6.28
CA LYS A 61 14.79 -1.31 6.73
C LYS A 61 13.68 -1.68 5.74
N TYR A 62 13.48 -2.98 5.54
CA TYR A 62 12.23 -3.52 5.00
C TYR A 62 11.25 -3.68 6.16
N TYR A 63 10.17 -2.92 6.15
CA TYR A 63 9.19 -2.94 7.23
C TYR A 63 8.02 -3.85 6.88
N ASP A 64 7.32 -4.36 7.90
CA ASP A 64 6.18 -5.26 7.70
C ASP A 64 4.90 -4.73 8.40
N ALA A 65 4.98 -3.66 9.21
CA ALA A 65 3.83 -3.07 9.91
C ALA A 65 3.70 -1.55 9.72
N GLY A 66 2.46 -1.05 9.63
CA GLY A 66 2.18 0.38 9.51
C GLY A 66 2.74 1.22 10.67
N SER A 67 2.68 0.71 11.90
CA SER A 67 3.26 1.37 13.08
C SER A 67 4.79 1.46 13.01
N GLU A 68 5.45 0.51 12.34
CA GLU A 68 6.90 0.48 12.23
C GLU A 68 7.42 1.60 11.32
N VAL A 69 6.83 1.77 10.13
CA VAL A 69 7.18 2.89 9.24
C VAL A 69 6.84 4.24 9.86
N GLN A 70 5.74 4.32 10.62
CA GLN A 70 5.41 5.54 11.37
C GLN A 70 6.49 5.91 12.38
N GLN A 71 6.96 4.94 13.18
CA GLN A 71 8.02 5.19 14.15
C GLN A 71 9.33 5.57 13.48
N MET A 72 9.67 4.97 12.33
CA MET A 72 10.87 5.36 11.60
C MET A 72 10.81 6.80 11.07
N PHE A 73 9.64 7.28 10.63
CA PHE A 73 9.47 8.70 10.29
C PHE A 73 9.56 9.60 11.52
N ILE A 74 8.92 9.24 12.63
CA ILE A 74 8.92 10.03 13.88
C ILE A 74 10.33 10.16 14.45
N ASN A 75 11.12 9.09 14.39
CA ASN A 75 12.50 9.07 14.87
C ASN A 75 13.50 9.65 13.87
N GLU A 76 13.04 10.07 12.69
CA GLU A 76 13.89 10.54 11.59
C GLU A 76 14.92 9.50 11.12
N ASP A 77 14.64 8.20 11.34
CA ASP A 77 15.44 7.08 10.79
C ASP A 77 15.33 7.02 9.26
N ILE A 78 14.22 7.51 8.71
CA ILE A 78 13.93 7.58 7.28
C ILE A 78 13.29 8.91 6.91
N TYR A 79 13.49 9.32 5.65
CA TYR A 79 12.90 10.53 5.07
C TYR A 79 11.99 10.23 3.88
N LEU A 80 12.03 9.00 3.37
CA LEU A 80 11.22 8.58 2.24
C LEU A 80 10.81 7.12 2.39
N ALA A 81 9.54 6.80 2.16
CA ALA A 81 9.09 5.43 2.17
C ALA A 81 8.07 5.16 1.07
N HIS A 82 8.08 3.93 0.55
CA HIS A 82 6.85 3.37 0.03
C HIS A 82 5.99 3.00 1.23
N SER A 83 4.74 3.46 1.27
CA SER A 83 3.81 3.09 2.34
C SER A 83 2.38 2.93 1.84
N TRP A 84 1.57 2.20 2.61
CA TRP A 84 0.13 2.30 2.47
C TRP A 84 -0.33 3.71 2.87
N SER A 85 -1.46 4.17 2.34
CA SER A 85 -1.96 5.51 2.61
C SER A 85 -2.29 5.74 4.10
N GLY A 86 -2.85 4.74 4.79
CA GLY A 86 -3.28 4.85 6.18
C GLY A 86 -2.19 5.29 7.16
N PRO A 87 -1.05 4.57 7.26
CA PRO A 87 0.06 4.95 8.14
C PRO A 87 0.55 6.39 7.94
N ALA A 88 0.71 6.83 6.68
CA ALA A 88 1.12 8.20 6.37
C ALA A 88 0.03 9.24 6.67
N ALA A 89 -1.22 8.95 6.30
CA ALA A 89 -2.37 9.81 6.61
C ALA A 89 -2.52 10.03 8.11
N LYS A 90 -2.29 9.01 8.93
CA LYS A 90 -2.29 9.14 10.39
C LYS A 90 -1.20 10.10 10.89
N LEU A 91 0.01 10.05 10.34
CA LEU A 91 1.07 11.02 10.67
C LEU A 91 0.67 12.45 10.28
N ILE A 92 0.06 12.61 9.10
CA ILE A 92 -0.44 13.90 8.62
C ILE A 92 -1.51 14.45 9.58
N MET A 93 -2.47 13.62 10.01
CA MET A 93 -3.50 13.99 10.98
C MET A 93 -2.92 14.37 12.34
N ASP A 94 -1.85 13.69 12.78
CA ASP A 94 -1.28 13.89 14.12
C ASP A 94 -0.44 15.15 14.27
N GLY A 95 0.12 15.71 13.20
CA GLY A 95 1.09 16.79 13.39
C GLY A 95 2.18 16.85 12.36
N HIS A 96 2.56 15.71 11.83
CA HIS A 96 3.89 15.53 11.26
C HIS A 96 3.97 16.11 9.84
N PRO A 97 5.13 16.67 9.45
CA PRO A 97 5.35 17.26 8.14
C PRO A 97 5.60 16.18 7.07
N ILE A 98 4.64 15.26 6.93
CA ILE A 98 4.67 14.17 5.96
C ILE A 98 3.76 14.51 4.79
N GLN A 99 4.12 14.05 3.60
CA GLN A 99 3.30 14.16 2.39
C GLN A 99 3.14 12.79 1.75
N LEU A 100 1.97 12.56 1.17
CA LEU A 100 1.69 11.43 0.31
C LEU A 100 1.83 11.88 -1.14
N SER A 101 2.37 11.01 -1.98
CA SER A 101 2.47 11.23 -3.43
C SER A 101 2.32 9.92 -4.17
N VAL A 102 1.68 9.95 -5.34
CA VAL A 102 1.67 8.83 -6.28
C VAL A 102 2.82 8.96 -7.28
N PRO A 103 3.69 7.94 -7.44
CA PRO A 103 4.77 7.99 -8.42
C PRO A 103 4.23 8.15 -9.84
N LYS A 104 5.04 8.75 -10.73
CA LYS A 104 4.65 9.04 -12.13
C LYS A 104 4.33 7.77 -12.94
N GLU A 105 4.92 6.65 -12.55
CA GLU A 105 4.70 5.31 -13.09
C GLU A 105 3.30 4.76 -12.74
N GLY A 106 2.66 5.31 -11.72
CA GLY A 106 1.42 4.83 -11.13
C GLY A 106 1.61 3.93 -9.92
N THR A 107 0.50 3.62 -9.27
CA THR A 107 0.47 2.76 -8.07
C THR A 107 -0.86 2.03 -7.98
N PHE A 108 -1.00 1.19 -6.95
CA PHE A 108 -2.13 0.29 -6.80
C PHE A 108 -3.08 0.71 -5.68
N GLY A 109 -4.37 0.78 -6.01
CA GLY A 109 -5.46 1.03 -5.08
C GLY A 109 -5.98 -0.27 -4.47
N PHE A 110 -6.44 -0.17 -3.22
CA PHE A 110 -7.03 -1.28 -2.48
C PHE A 110 -8.35 -0.86 -1.85
N CYS A 111 -9.29 -1.79 -1.81
CA CYS A 111 -10.52 -1.66 -1.04
C CYS A 111 -10.64 -2.87 -0.11
N TYR A 112 -10.60 -2.61 1.19
CA TYR A 112 -10.84 -3.65 2.18
C TYR A 112 -12.34 -3.77 2.44
N THR A 113 -12.84 -5.00 2.40
CA THR A 113 -14.23 -5.31 2.70
C THR A 113 -14.32 -6.31 3.84
N LEU A 114 -15.36 -6.18 4.65
CA LEU A 114 -15.74 -7.21 5.61
C LEU A 114 -16.62 -8.24 4.90
N ASN A 115 -16.32 -9.53 5.09
CA ASN A 115 -17.00 -10.63 4.41
C ASN A 115 -17.45 -11.68 5.44
N VAL A 116 -18.64 -12.25 5.25
CA VAL A 116 -19.11 -13.42 6.01
C VAL A 116 -18.80 -14.67 5.20
N VAL A 117 -17.96 -15.56 5.74
CA VAL A 117 -17.56 -16.79 5.05
C VAL A 117 -18.70 -17.82 5.00
N ASN A 118 -18.71 -18.65 3.97
CA ASN A 118 -19.64 -19.77 3.88
C ASN A 118 -19.48 -20.69 5.10
N ASN A 119 -20.60 -21.17 5.64
CA ASN A 119 -20.67 -22.03 6.82
C ASN A 119 -20.03 -21.41 8.08
N ALA A 120 -20.03 -20.08 8.20
CA ALA A 120 -19.59 -19.41 9.42
C ALA A 120 -20.40 -19.93 10.63
N PRO A 121 -19.73 -20.42 11.69
CA PRO A 121 -20.42 -21.05 12.83
C PRO A 121 -21.35 -20.09 13.59
N ASN A 122 -21.12 -18.78 13.45
CA ASN A 122 -21.90 -17.71 14.10
C ASN A 122 -22.32 -16.62 13.09
N ALA A 123 -22.85 -17.02 11.93
CA ALA A 123 -23.19 -16.07 10.85
C ALA A 123 -24.11 -14.92 11.31
N GLU A 124 -25.12 -15.20 12.14
CA GLU A 124 -26.04 -14.17 12.66
C GLU A 124 -25.29 -13.06 13.44
N ASN A 125 -24.35 -13.44 14.31
CA ASN A 125 -23.56 -12.46 15.05
C ASN A 125 -22.56 -11.72 14.17
N ALA A 126 -22.05 -12.35 13.11
CA ALA A 126 -21.22 -11.67 12.12
C ALA A 126 -22.02 -10.57 11.41
N TYR A 127 -23.26 -10.85 10.97
CA TYR A 127 -24.13 -9.82 10.39
C TYR A 127 -24.45 -8.70 11.37
N LYS A 128 -24.76 -9.01 12.65
CA LYS A 128 -24.97 -7.97 13.68
C LYS A 128 -23.75 -7.06 13.86
N LEU A 129 -22.54 -7.61 13.75
CA LEU A 129 -21.32 -6.81 13.78
C LEU A 129 -21.23 -5.89 12.56
N LEU A 130 -21.51 -6.40 11.36
CA LEU A 130 -21.51 -5.57 10.14
C LEU A 130 -22.55 -4.45 10.22
N ASP A 131 -23.76 -4.77 10.67
CA ASP A 131 -24.82 -3.78 10.89
C ASP A 131 -24.38 -2.72 11.89
N ALA A 132 -23.75 -3.11 13.00
CA ALA A 132 -23.23 -2.17 14.00
C ALA A 132 -22.12 -1.27 13.46
N VAL A 133 -21.22 -1.81 12.61
CA VAL A 133 -20.15 -1.03 11.96
C VAL A 133 -20.72 -0.01 10.97
N LEU A 134 -21.77 -0.39 10.25
CA LEU A 134 -22.43 0.43 9.23
C LEU A 134 -23.54 1.34 9.78
N ALA A 135 -23.92 1.17 11.05
CA ALA A 135 -25.06 1.83 11.65
C ALA A 135 -24.95 3.35 11.66
N SER A 136 -23.74 3.89 11.69
CA SER A 136 -23.54 5.34 11.72
C SER A 136 -22.20 5.78 11.12
N PRO A 137 -22.15 6.97 10.48
CA PRO A 137 -20.91 7.53 9.94
C PRO A 137 -19.86 7.82 11.02
N GLU A 138 -20.26 8.03 12.28
CA GLU A 138 -19.35 8.23 13.41
C GLU A 138 -18.43 7.03 13.61
N VAL A 139 -18.91 5.81 13.37
CA VAL A 139 -18.07 4.60 13.43
C VAL A 139 -17.01 4.64 12.33
N GLY A 140 -17.40 4.96 11.10
CA GLY A 140 -16.47 5.11 9.98
C GLY A 140 -15.44 6.22 10.22
N ALA A 141 -15.86 7.37 10.75
CA ALA A 141 -14.96 8.47 11.11
C ALA A 141 -13.98 8.06 12.23
N ALA A 142 -14.44 7.32 13.24
CA ALA A 142 -13.57 6.78 14.27
C ALA A 142 -12.53 5.80 13.71
N MET A 143 -12.93 4.92 12.79
CA MET A 143 -12.02 4.00 12.08
C MET A 143 -10.98 4.76 11.25
N THR A 144 -11.39 5.80 10.52
CA THR A 144 -10.47 6.66 9.76
C THR A 144 -9.47 7.37 10.69
N ARG A 145 -9.92 7.96 11.79
CA ARG A 145 -9.03 8.62 12.77
C ARG A 145 -8.03 7.65 13.40
N GLN A 146 -8.46 6.42 13.67
CA GLN A 146 -7.61 5.41 14.30
C GLN A 146 -6.57 4.83 13.35
N SER A 147 -6.94 4.58 12.09
CA SER A 147 -6.11 3.84 11.13
C SER A 147 -5.45 4.70 10.06
N GLY A 148 -5.97 5.90 9.82
CA GLY A 148 -5.65 6.78 8.70
C GLY A 148 -6.26 6.36 7.36
N TYR A 149 -6.89 5.18 7.25
CA TYR A 149 -7.53 4.77 6.01
C TYR A 149 -8.87 5.49 5.80
N SER A 150 -9.11 5.94 4.58
CA SER A 150 -10.38 6.55 4.19
C SER A 150 -11.54 5.56 4.30
N SER A 151 -12.58 5.93 5.04
CA SER A 151 -13.80 5.13 5.11
C SER A 151 -14.67 5.31 3.87
N THR A 152 -15.31 4.23 3.43
CA THR A 152 -16.31 4.22 2.36
C THR A 152 -17.75 4.36 2.86
N ILE A 153 -17.95 4.52 4.18
CA ILE A 153 -19.28 4.69 4.77
C ILE A 153 -19.82 6.08 4.45
N ASN A 154 -21.06 6.14 3.95
CA ASN A 154 -21.73 7.39 3.59
C ASN A 154 -21.82 8.34 4.81
N GLY A 155 -21.55 9.63 4.57
CA GLY A 155 -21.62 10.67 5.61
C GLY A 155 -20.34 10.82 6.46
N VAL A 156 -19.35 9.93 6.34
CA VAL A 156 -18.09 10.07 7.09
C VAL A 156 -17.37 11.37 6.75
N GLY A 157 -17.35 11.75 5.46
CA GLY A 157 -16.67 12.98 5.00
C GLY A 157 -17.17 14.25 5.69
N ASP A 158 -18.46 14.31 6.06
CA ASP A 158 -19.04 15.47 6.75
C ASP A 158 -18.58 15.57 8.20
N LEU A 159 -18.15 14.45 8.80
CA LEU A 159 -17.67 14.38 10.17
C LEU A 159 -16.17 14.66 10.30
N LEU A 160 -15.43 14.68 9.19
CA LEU A 160 -13.98 14.90 9.18
C LEU A 160 -13.65 16.39 9.18
N ASN A 161 -12.66 16.78 9.97
CA ASN A 161 -12.10 18.13 9.92
C ASN A 161 -11.19 18.33 8.69
N ASP A 162 -10.78 19.57 8.42
CA ASP A 162 -9.99 19.90 7.23
C ASP A 162 -8.66 19.15 7.15
N ARG A 163 -8.01 18.91 8.30
CA ARG A 163 -6.75 18.17 8.37
C ARG A 163 -6.95 16.68 8.06
N GLU A 164 -8.01 16.09 8.59
CA GLU A 164 -8.41 14.70 8.34
C GLU A 164 -8.76 14.49 6.86
N LYS A 165 -9.47 15.45 6.25
CA LYS A 165 -9.78 15.44 4.81
C LYS A 165 -8.52 15.58 3.96
N LEU A 166 -7.62 16.49 4.33
CA LEU A 166 -6.37 16.71 3.62
C LEU A 166 -5.49 15.45 3.63
N ALA A 167 -5.41 14.75 4.78
CA ALA A 167 -4.66 13.51 4.92
C ALA A 167 -5.14 12.37 3.99
N ALA A 168 -6.39 12.45 3.53
CA ALA A 168 -7.02 11.47 2.65
C ALA A 168 -7.11 11.92 1.17
N THR A 169 -6.57 13.09 0.83
CA THR A 169 -6.69 13.70 -0.50
C THR A 169 -5.38 13.62 -1.27
N LEU A 170 -5.45 13.23 -2.54
CA LEU A 170 -4.35 13.32 -3.50
C LEU A 170 -4.70 14.34 -4.58
N PRO A 171 -3.71 14.99 -5.22
CA PRO A 171 -3.94 15.75 -6.45
C PRO A 171 -4.66 14.88 -7.50
N GLN A 172 -5.56 15.48 -8.28
CA GLN A 172 -6.35 14.75 -9.27
C GLN A 172 -5.47 13.99 -10.28
N GLU A 173 -4.37 14.60 -10.73
CA GLU A 173 -3.40 13.97 -11.64
C GLU A 173 -2.68 12.76 -11.04
N GLU A 174 -2.55 12.71 -9.71
CA GLU A 174 -1.97 11.57 -9.00
C GLU A 174 -3.00 10.46 -8.82
N LEU A 175 -4.24 10.84 -8.48
CA LEU A 175 -5.37 9.91 -8.35
C LEU A 175 -5.63 9.15 -9.65
N GLU A 176 -5.51 9.80 -10.80
CA GLU A 176 -5.67 9.18 -12.12
C GLU A 176 -4.62 8.10 -12.44
N ARG A 177 -3.50 8.08 -11.70
CA ARG A 177 -2.46 7.05 -11.83
C ARG A 177 -2.63 5.88 -10.85
N VAL A 178 -3.67 5.93 -10.00
CA VAL A 178 -4.01 4.83 -9.09
C VAL A 178 -4.91 3.85 -9.84
N VAL A 179 -4.46 2.61 -9.98
CA VAL A 179 -5.25 1.53 -10.58
C VAL A 179 -5.54 0.44 -9.56
N PHE A 180 -6.76 -0.09 -9.53
CA PHE A 180 -7.06 -1.24 -8.67
C PHE A 180 -6.44 -2.50 -9.25
N PHE A 181 -5.86 -3.34 -8.38
CA PHE A 181 -5.27 -4.60 -8.81
C PHE A 181 -6.28 -5.50 -9.55
N SER A 182 -5.85 -6.05 -10.67
CA SER A 182 -6.60 -7.04 -11.43
C SER A 182 -6.59 -8.41 -10.75
N SER A 183 -7.63 -9.19 -10.98
CA SER A 183 -7.66 -10.60 -10.62
C SER A 183 -6.95 -11.50 -11.65
N VAL A 184 -6.61 -10.96 -12.82
CA VAL A 184 -5.91 -11.71 -13.88
C VAL A 184 -4.52 -12.12 -13.39
N ASN A 185 -4.14 -13.38 -13.61
CA ASN A 185 -2.83 -13.94 -13.25
C ASN A 185 -2.46 -13.79 -11.75
N ARG A 186 -3.44 -13.61 -10.86
CA ARG A 186 -3.20 -13.35 -9.43
C ARG A 186 -2.30 -14.39 -8.77
N ASP A 187 -2.52 -15.68 -9.04
CA ASP A 187 -1.73 -16.75 -8.42
C ASP A 187 -0.28 -16.74 -8.91
N MET A 188 -0.08 -16.55 -10.23
CA MET A 188 1.25 -16.40 -10.83
C MET A 188 1.99 -15.19 -10.26
N LYS A 189 1.29 -14.05 -10.14
CA LYS A 189 1.83 -12.83 -9.53
C LYS A 189 2.25 -13.07 -8.09
N ASN A 190 1.38 -13.63 -7.25
CA ASN A 190 1.70 -13.89 -5.86
C ASN A 190 2.91 -14.82 -5.72
N GLU A 191 2.94 -15.95 -6.45
CA GLU A 191 4.07 -16.88 -6.38
C GLU A 191 5.40 -16.22 -6.77
N MET A 192 5.41 -15.48 -7.89
CA MET A 192 6.64 -14.85 -8.40
C MET A 192 7.12 -13.71 -7.49
N ILE A 193 6.20 -12.87 -7.00
CA ILE A 193 6.52 -11.76 -6.10
C ILE A 193 6.96 -12.26 -4.73
N ASP A 194 6.35 -13.31 -4.18
CA ASP A 194 6.74 -13.91 -2.89
C ASP A 194 8.15 -14.50 -2.97
N ARG A 195 8.45 -15.27 -4.03
CA ARG A 195 9.80 -15.80 -4.28
C ARG A 195 10.83 -14.67 -4.41
N ALA A 196 10.56 -13.67 -5.25
CA ALA A 196 11.45 -12.54 -5.43
C ALA A 196 11.65 -11.73 -4.13
N THR A 197 10.60 -11.59 -3.32
CA THR A 197 10.66 -10.93 -2.02
C THR A 197 11.60 -11.65 -1.06
N ALA A 198 11.51 -12.98 -0.99
CA ALA A 198 12.43 -13.78 -0.17
C ALA A 198 13.88 -13.61 -0.63
N GLU A 199 14.13 -13.60 -1.94
CA GLU A 199 15.46 -13.41 -2.52
C GLU A 199 16.03 -12.01 -2.22
N VAL A 200 15.23 -10.94 -2.33
CA VAL A 200 15.66 -9.57 -1.96
C VAL A 200 15.99 -9.48 -0.47
N LYS A 201 15.16 -10.07 0.41
CA LYS A 201 15.39 -10.06 1.86
C LYS A 201 16.65 -10.87 2.25
N ALA A 202 17.03 -11.87 1.46
CA ALA A 202 18.19 -12.73 1.73
C ALA A 202 19.53 -12.20 1.21
N ALA A 203 19.52 -11.30 0.24
CA ALA A 203 20.72 -10.76 -0.43
C ALA A 203 21.46 -9.70 0.39
#